data_AF-A0A7V6M3Y4-F1
#
_entry.id   AF-A0A7V6M3Y4-F1
#
_cell.length_a   1.000
_cell.length_b   1.000
_cell.length_c   1.000
_cell.angle_alpha   90.00
_cell.angle_beta   90.00
_cell.angle_gamma   90.00
#
_symmetry.space_group_name_H-M   'P 1'
#
loop_
_entity.id
_entity.type
_entity.pdbx_description
1 polymer ?
#
loop_
_entity_poly.entity_id
_entity_poly.type
_entity_poly.pdbx_seq_one_letter_code
_entity_poly.pdbx_strand_id
1 'polypeptide(L)'
;MLIKDLIYKSTIGDDYNLEKIVAYLFLGYMRLEEYFSIYEIEAFIDEIDSPEIKNFVRGKFNKNDYEKFDNEIIQKVSKESIANEIIYIDKHLDIYGVRGGTFSQYEPVSESVVELSLKTVEISTINSAMNFCCGIGTNIIRMADRGIKNITGVELNSDFAAIAEIRTKLYKITNPGYKIEIINNSVFKFSQENIEEKYDLVTVQIPWGVKGLGNQLDTWKTELLKDVTIGRSSDWYFLILAMQHTNKEGKAITLVRESIEYIYSDKEIRRKFVKEGYIERIIQLPANLLPYTSISSLLMVLSFNNNEIEFIDASNSYSEKGRMRYFLSKDIEHILSEQNSYRKIINKNKVLTEERLLPSYYGISKIEESIELGEIAHILRGQNFLKKDLDLLISEVVTNYQLVRTSHLEDGLIAGREYLTEPPKKYEKLIDEDILLTRVSSNKSIAMYNKEDKEVIMVDQSLLIVRVDREKINPYYVLAYFMSKLGKEQLSAAYSGSTIMQISVSNLKKVKIPTLNEYEQEKIARSTKEYIEDIRKKKTQLSLLFEKRDEDINIWFSEVT
;
A
#
# COMPACT_ATOMS: atom_id res chain seq x y z
N MET A 1 -8.07 38.75 6.46
CA MET A 1 -6.68 38.32 6.19
C MET A 1 -6.53 36.99 6.90
N LEU A 2 -6.18 35.91 6.20
CA LEU A 2 -6.03 34.61 6.86
C LEU A 2 -4.84 34.69 7.82
N ILE A 3 -4.86 33.97 8.95
CA ILE A 3 -3.74 34.04 9.91
C ILE A 3 -2.45 33.57 9.23
N LYS A 4 -2.53 32.63 8.29
CA LYS A 4 -1.39 32.28 7.45
C LYS A 4 -0.84 33.47 6.66
N ASP A 5 -1.65 34.42 6.20
CA ASP A 5 -1.19 35.58 5.43
C ASP A 5 -0.49 36.62 6.31
N LEU A 6 -0.86 36.68 7.60
CA LEU A 6 -0.16 37.43 8.65
C LEU A 6 1.18 36.77 8.97
N ILE A 7 1.16 35.46 9.22
CA ILE A 7 2.37 34.65 9.45
C ILE A 7 3.32 34.76 8.23
N TYR A 8 2.80 34.57 7.01
CA TYR A 8 3.53 34.60 5.74
C TYR A 8 4.22 35.94 5.45
N LYS A 9 3.65 37.06 5.90
CA LYS A 9 4.29 38.39 5.76
C LYS A 9 5.36 38.67 6.83
N SER A 10 5.21 38.11 8.03
CA SER A 10 6.08 38.36 9.19
C SER A 10 7.38 37.53 9.22
N THR A 11 7.41 36.40 8.49
CA THR A 11 8.50 35.41 8.44
C THR A 11 8.97 35.17 7.00
N ILE A 12 9.72 36.11 6.43
CA ILE A 12 10.42 35.90 5.15
C ILE A 12 11.62 34.97 5.42
N GLY A 13 11.45 33.66 5.17
CA GLY A 13 12.50 32.64 5.26
C GLY A 13 11.94 31.20 5.20
N ASP A 14 12.77 30.24 4.76
CA ASP A 14 12.48 28.82 4.46
C ASP A 14 11.92 27.94 5.61
N ASP A 15 11.44 28.53 6.71
CA ASP A 15 11.16 27.85 7.98
C ASP A 15 9.65 27.61 8.21
N TYR A 16 8.94 27.18 7.17
CA TYR A 16 7.51 26.90 7.21
C TYR A 16 7.23 25.46 7.68
N ASN A 17 7.30 25.23 9.00
CA ASN A 17 6.94 23.94 9.59
C ASN A 17 5.62 24.02 10.39
N LEU A 18 4.73 23.03 10.19
CA LEU A 18 3.38 22.93 10.79
C LEU A 18 3.40 23.21 12.30
N GLU A 19 4.41 22.69 12.97
CA GLU A 19 4.62 22.80 14.42
C GLU A 19 4.57 24.25 14.90
N LYS A 20 5.27 25.16 14.21
CA LYS A 20 5.34 26.57 14.61
C LYS A 20 3.97 27.24 14.45
N ILE A 21 3.26 26.94 13.37
CA ILE A 21 1.90 27.46 13.11
C ILE A 21 0.92 26.97 14.18
N VAL A 22 0.95 25.68 14.51
CA VAL A 22 0.07 25.11 15.54
C VAL A 22 0.34 25.76 16.90
N ALA A 23 1.60 25.93 17.27
CA ALA A 23 1.95 26.59 18.52
C ALA A 23 1.51 28.08 18.54
N TYR A 24 1.61 28.81 17.42
CA TYR A 24 1.04 30.17 17.29
C TYR A 24 -0.47 30.19 17.51
N LEU A 25 -1.20 29.33 16.81
CA LEU A 25 -2.66 29.31 16.90
C LEU A 25 -3.14 28.92 18.29
N PHE A 26 -2.46 27.99 18.95
CA PHE A 26 -2.75 27.60 20.33
C PHE A 26 -2.58 28.75 21.31
N LEU A 27 -1.43 29.45 21.27
CA LEU A 27 -1.19 30.61 22.13
C LEU A 27 -2.22 31.73 21.89
N GLY A 28 -2.53 32.02 20.62
CA GLY A 28 -3.56 33.00 20.27
C GLY A 28 -4.94 32.62 20.80
N TYR A 29 -5.32 31.34 20.71
CA TYR A 29 -6.60 30.86 21.22
C TYR A 29 -6.71 31.01 22.74
N MET A 30 -5.69 30.57 23.48
CA MET A 30 -5.67 30.66 24.94
C MET A 30 -5.67 32.11 25.42
N ARG A 31 -4.91 33.00 24.77
CA ARG A 31 -4.84 34.40 25.19
C ARG A 31 -6.16 35.16 25.02
N LEU A 32 -7.00 34.75 24.07
CA LEU A 32 -8.36 35.29 23.93
C LEU A 32 -9.33 34.82 25.03
N GLU A 33 -8.97 33.82 25.84
CA GLU A 33 -9.74 33.43 27.05
C GLU A 33 -9.37 34.30 28.26
N GLU A 34 -8.09 34.67 28.43
CA GLU A 34 -7.56 35.14 29.72
C GLU A 34 -6.94 36.56 29.72
N TYR A 35 -7.05 37.32 28.62
CA TYR A 35 -6.63 38.74 28.53
C TYR A 35 -5.21 39.06 29.02
N PHE A 36 -4.20 38.29 28.60
CA PHE A 36 -2.80 38.57 28.95
C PHE A 36 -2.13 39.63 28.06
N SER A 37 -1.01 40.20 28.52
CA SER A 37 -0.06 41.06 27.81
C SER A 37 1.15 40.27 27.29
N ILE A 38 1.98 40.85 26.41
CA ILE A 38 3.14 40.15 25.84
C ILE A 38 4.15 39.64 26.88
N TYR A 39 4.35 40.39 27.96
CA TYR A 39 5.26 40.02 29.04
C TYR A 39 4.68 38.93 29.94
N GLU A 40 3.37 38.67 29.86
CA GLU A 40 2.69 37.62 30.60
C GLU A 40 2.59 36.31 29.80
N ILE A 41 2.89 36.29 28.49
CA ILE A 41 2.88 35.04 27.71
C ILE A 41 3.85 34.00 28.29
N GLU A 42 5.05 34.41 28.70
CA GLU A 42 6.02 33.47 29.29
C GLU A 42 5.48 32.88 30.59
N ALA A 43 4.87 33.69 31.45
CA ALA A 43 4.21 33.23 32.67
C ALA A 43 3.03 32.30 32.35
N PHE A 44 2.23 32.65 31.34
CA PHE A 44 1.10 31.84 30.89
C PHE A 44 1.53 30.47 30.36
N ILE A 45 2.63 30.41 29.59
CA ILE A 45 3.19 29.13 29.12
C ILE A 45 3.56 28.25 30.31
N ASP A 46 4.06 28.85 31.39
CA ASP A 46 4.46 28.13 32.60
C ASP A 46 3.26 27.56 33.38
N GLU A 47 2.08 28.16 33.22
CA GLU A 47 0.81 27.73 33.78
C GLU A 47 0.11 26.63 32.98
N ILE A 48 0.56 26.32 31.75
CA ILE A 48 -0.03 25.22 30.96
C ILE A 48 0.09 23.89 31.73
N ASP A 49 -1.03 23.24 32.02
CA ASP A 49 -1.04 21.99 32.80
C ASP A 49 -0.32 20.85 32.08
N SER A 50 -0.48 20.74 30.75
CA SER A 50 0.15 19.69 29.93
C SER A 50 1.66 19.95 29.75
N PRO A 51 2.54 19.09 30.28
CA PRO A 51 3.99 19.21 30.09
C PRO A 51 4.39 19.13 28.62
N GLU A 52 3.70 18.31 27.83
CA GLU A 52 3.95 18.11 26.40
C GLU A 52 3.69 19.41 25.63
N ILE A 53 2.51 20.02 25.82
CA ILE A 53 2.17 21.30 25.18
C ILE A 53 3.15 22.38 25.63
N LYS A 54 3.47 22.46 26.92
CA LYS A 54 4.39 23.45 27.47
C LYS A 54 5.77 23.38 26.82
N ASN A 55 6.35 22.17 26.78
CA ASN A 55 7.67 21.95 26.18
C ASN A 55 7.65 22.21 24.67
N PHE A 56 6.59 21.77 23.99
CA PHE A 56 6.39 22.01 22.56
C PHE A 56 6.35 23.51 22.25
N VAL A 57 5.50 24.28 22.91
CA VAL A 57 5.35 25.72 22.67
C VAL A 57 6.66 26.47 22.96
N ARG A 58 7.31 26.21 24.11
CA ARG A 58 8.62 26.81 24.44
C ARG A 58 9.68 26.52 23.39
N GLY A 59 9.69 25.31 22.83
CA GLY A 59 10.66 24.88 21.84
C GLY A 59 10.49 25.54 20.46
N LYS A 60 9.29 26.04 20.13
CA LYS A 60 9.00 26.64 18.81
C LYS A 60 8.95 28.18 18.82
N PHE A 61 9.04 28.81 20.00
CA PHE A 61 8.92 30.26 20.19
C PHE A 61 10.16 30.84 20.84
N ASN A 62 10.66 31.93 20.26
CA ASN A 62 11.64 32.79 20.92
C ASN A 62 11.04 34.18 21.25
N LYS A 63 11.83 35.00 21.96
CA LYS A 63 11.40 36.34 22.40
C LYS A 63 10.91 37.26 21.26
N ASN A 64 11.56 37.19 20.10
CA ASN A 64 11.20 38.00 18.93
C ASN A 64 9.90 37.51 18.25
N ASP A 65 9.60 36.21 18.36
CA ASP A 65 8.36 35.63 17.85
C ASP A 65 7.14 36.15 18.63
N TYR A 66 7.28 36.41 19.94
CA TYR A 66 6.21 36.96 20.78
C TYR A 66 5.85 38.41 20.40
N GLU A 67 6.86 39.27 20.16
CA GLU A 67 6.67 40.70 19.82
C GLU A 67 5.96 40.91 18.49
N LYS A 68 6.25 40.04 17.52
CA LYS A 68 5.52 40.02 16.24
C LYS A 68 4.10 39.48 16.38
N PHE A 69 3.91 38.42 17.17
CA PHE A 69 2.62 37.74 17.30
C PHE A 69 1.53 38.63 17.92
N ASP A 70 1.87 39.35 18.99
CA ASP A 70 0.90 40.17 19.73
C ASP A 70 0.40 41.37 18.91
N ASN A 71 1.32 42.06 18.23
CA ASN A 71 1.00 43.26 17.45
C ASN A 71 0.27 42.97 16.13
N GLU A 72 0.39 41.77 15.59
CA GLU A 72 -0.13 41.44 14.26
C GLU A 72 -1.36 40.52 14.28
N ILE A 73 -1.49 39.59 15.24
CA ILE A 73 -2.55 38.56 15.25
C ILE A 73 -3.61 38.82 16.32
N ILE A 74 -3.23 39.00 17.58
CA ILE A 74 -4.21 39.06 18.69
C ILE A 74 -5.11 40.29 18.63
N GLN A 75 -4.58 41.45 18.22
CA GLN A 75 -5.38 42.67 18.11
C GLN A 75 -6.35 42.69 16.91
N LYS A 76 -6.21 41.75 15.95
CA LYS A 76 -6.88 41.82 14.64
C LYS A 76 -7.75 40.60 14.32
N VAL A 77 -7.74 39.57 15.16
CA VAL A 77 -8.35 38.27 14.86
C VAL A 77 -9.22 37.79 16.03
N SER A 78 -10.42 37.29 15.73
CA SER A 78 -11.32 36.70 16.73
C SER A 78 -10.97 35.24 17.03
N LYS A 79 -11.44 34.75 18.19
CA LYS A 79 -11.29 33.34 18.60
C LYS A 79 -11.82 32.37 17.54
N GLU A 80 -12.98 32.71 16.97
CA GLU A 80 -13.59 31.92 15.91
C GLU A 80 -12.74 31.90 14.63
N SER A 81 -12.08 33.00 14.29
CA SER A 81 -11.15 33.03 13.15
C SER A 81 -9.91 32.16 13.38
N ILE A 82 -9.39 32.07 14.61
CA ILE A 82 -8.27 31.17 14.95
C ILE A 82 -8.68 29.70 14.78
N ALA A 83 -9.83 29.32 15.32
CA ALA A 83 -10.35 27.96 15.17
C ALA A 83 -10.61 27.62 13.69
N ASN A 84 -11.18 28.56 12.92
CA ASN A 84 -11.42 28.38 11.49
C ASN A 84 -10.12 28.24 10.68
N GLU A 85 -9.04 28.92 11.07
CA GLU A 85 -7.75 28.76 10.41
C GLU A 85 -7.17 27.37 10.65
N ILE A 86 -7.27 26.82 11.87
CA ILE A 86 -6.84 25.44 12.15
C ILE A 86 -7.61 24.46 11.28
N ILE A 87 -8.94 24.60 11.21
CA ILE A 87 -9.79 23.76 10.35
C ILE A 87 -9.39 23.91 8.88
N TYR A 88 -9.01 25.13 8.45
CA TYR A 88 -8.56 25.39 7.09
C TYR A 88 -7.21 24.73 6.80
N ILE A 89 -6.24 24.84 7.71
CA ILE A 89 -4.93 24.18 7.63
C ILE A 89 -5.13 22.67 7.55
N ASP A 90 -5.94 22.11 8.45
CA ASP A 90 -6.28 20.69 8.50
C ASP A 90 -6.82 20.19 7.15
N LYS A 91 -7.86 20.86 6.64
CA LYS A 91 -8.41 20.58 5.31
C LYS A 91 -7.36 20.69 4.21
N HIS A 92 -6.40 21.59 4.32
CA HIS A 92 -5.35 21.75 3.31
C HIS A 92 -4.23 20.71 3.44
N LEU A 93 -3.89 20.27 4.66
CA LEU A 93 -3.03 19.11 4.91
C LEU A 93 -3.65 17.86 4.29
N ASP A 94 -4.96 17.68 4.48
CA ASP A 94 -5.71 16.53 3.98
C ASP A 94 -5.96 16.56 2.46
N ILE A 95 -6.36 17.72 1.91
CA ILE A 95 -6.73 17.87 0.49
C ILE A 95 -5.51 17.98 -0.42
N TYR A 96 -4.46 18.67 0.02
CA TYR A 96 -3.27 18.88 -0.81
C TYR A 96 -2.18 17.85 -0.59
N GLY A 97 -2.26 17.04 0.49
CA GLY A 97 -1.57 15.77 0.69
C GLY A 97 -0.32 15.63 -0.17
N VAL A 98 0.63 16.55 0.03
CA VAL A 98 1.70 16.74 -0.96
C VAL A 98 2.59 15.53 -0.86
N ARG A 99 2.54 14.69 -1.90
CA ARG A 99 3.35 13.49 -1.93
C ARG A 99 4.84 13.85 -1.83
N GLY A 100 5.48 13.41 -0.75
CA GLY A 100 6.88 13.74 -0.45
C GLY A 100 7.12 15.18 0.03
N GLY A 101 6.08 15.93 0.39
CA GLY A 101 6.22 17.24 1.05
C GLY A 101 6.44 17.12 2.56
N THR A 102 6.93 18.18 3.19
CA THR A 102 7.14 18.28 4.66
C THR A 102 5.90 17.91 5.47
N PHE A 103 4.70 18.12 4.93
CA PHE A 103 3.45 17.82 5.62
C PHE A 103 3.06 16.32 5.64
N SER A 104 3.58 15.52 4.71
CA SER A 104 3.26 14.08 4.61
C SER A 104 3.79 13.23 5.77
N GLN A 105 4.70 13.79 6.59
CA GLN A 105 5.23 13.15 7.78
C GLN A 105 4.33 13.32 9.02
N TYR A 106 3.38 14.27 9.00
CA TYR A 106 2.50 14.56 10.13
C TYR A 106 1.22 13.72 10.12
N GLU A 107 0.63 13.50 8.93
CA GLU A 107 -0.57 12.69 8.78
C GLU A 107 -0.37 11.62 7.71
N PRO A 108 -0.07 10.37 8.12
CA PRO A 108 0.14 9.29 7.16
C PRO A 108 -1.19 8.80 6.55
N VAL A 109 -2.33 8.93 7.25
CA VAL A 109 -3.60 8.36 6.78
C VAL A 109 -4.55 9.48 6.38
N SER A 110 -4.94 9.51 5.10
CA SER A 110 -5.86 10.55 4.64
C SER A 110 -7.23 10.43 5.29
N GLU A 111 -7.90 11.57 5.47
CA GLU A 111 -9.25 11.69 6.02
C GLU A 111 -10.24 10.68 5.40
N SER A 112 -10.22 10.53 4.07
CA SER A 112 -11.13 9.59 3.37
C SER A 112 -10.91 8.12 3.77
N VAL A 113 -9.70 7.74 4.19
CA VAL A 113 -9.38 6.40 4.68
C VAL A 113 -9.82 6.23 6.13
N VAL A 114 -9.69 7.28 6.95
CA VAL A 114 -10.26 7.33 8.30
C VAL A 114 -11.78 7.21 8.25
N GLU A 115 -12.43 7.90 7.32
CA GLU A 115 -13.87 7.81 7.09
C GLU A 115 -14.31 6.39 6.71
N LEU A 116 -13.58 5.75 5.76
CA LEU A 116 -13.83 4.34 5.41
C LEU A 116 -13.64 3.43 6.62
N SER A 117 -12.56 3.63 7.40
CA SER A 117 -12.24 2.79 8.55
C SER A 117 -13.33 2.84 9.61
N LEU A 118 -13.79 4.03 10.01
CA LEU A 118 -14.83 4.21 11.01
C LEU A 118 -16.21 3.73 10.52
N LYS A 119 -16.48 3.74 9.20
CA LYS A 119 -17.70 3.14 8.62
C LYS A 119 -17.68 1.61 8.57
N THR A 120 -16.55 0.96 8.84
CA THR A 120 -16.51 -0.51 8.93
C THR A 120 -17.13 -1.07 10.21
N VAL A 121 -17.40 -0.20 11.20
CA VAL A 121 -17.94 -0.56 12.51
C VAL A 121 -19.20 0.23 12.81
N GLU A 122 -20.05 -0.32 13.67
CA GLU A 122 -21.26 0.36 14.13
C GLU A 122 -20.91 1.29 15.30
N ILE A 123 -20.71 2.58 15.02
CA ILE A 123 -20.24 3.54 16.04
C ILE A 123 -21.19 3.68 17.23
N SER A 124 -22.49 3.47 17.04
CA SER A 124 -23.49 3.49 18.13
C SER A 124 -23.22 2.47 19.24
N THR A 125 -22.44 1.41 18.97
CA THR A 125 -22.08 0.39 19.96
C THR A 125 -20.74 0.64 20.65
N ILE A 126 -20.03 1.71 20.30
CA ILE A 126 -18.66 1.98 20.77
C ILE A 126 -18.68 3.07 21.84
N ASN A 127 -18.37 2.71 23.09
CA ASN A 127 -18.30 3.66 24.20
C ASN A 127 -16.87 4.10 24.50
N SER A 128 -15.91 3.19 24.39
CA SER A 128 -14.48 3.48 24.57
C SER A 128 -13.65 3.13 23.32
N ALA A 129 -12.71 4.01 22.98
CA ALA A 129 -11.78 3.79 21.88
C ALA A 129 -10.33 4.12 22.24
N MET A 130 -9.41 3.39 21.63
CA MET A 130 -7.97 3.61 21.70
C MET A 130 -7.43 3.88 20.29
N ASN A 131 -6.52 4.83 20.16
CA ASN A 131 -5.75 5.05 18.94
C ASN A 131 -4.25 4.97 19.23
N PHE A 132 -3.64 3.86 18.82
CA PHE A 132 -2.19 3.70 18.86
C PHE A 132 -1.52 4.37 17.67
N CYS A 133 -0.37 5.00 17.93
CA CYS A 133 0.37 5.80 16.95
C CYS A 133 -0.51 6.90 16.38
N CYS A 134 -1.21 7.64 17.24
CA CYS A 134 -2.26 8.57 16.82
C CYS A 134 -1.75 9.81 16.07
N GLY A 135 -0.43 10.00 15.97
CA GLY A 135 0.17 11.11 15.25
C GLY A 135 -0.35 12.44 15.79
N ILE A 136 -0.81 13.28 14.88
CA ILE A 136 -1.39 14.58 15.22
C ILE A 136 -2.87 14.50 15.66
N GLY A 137 -3.48 13.32 15.80
CA GLY A 137 -4.80 13.14 16.41
C GLY A 137 -6.01 13.24 15.47
N THR A 138 -5.83 13.12 14.15
CA THR A 138 -6.93 13.26 13.17
C THR A 138 -8.03 12.23 13.39
N ASN A 139 -7.67 10.95 13.50
CA ASN A 139 -8.63 9.88 13.73
C ASN A 139 -9.34 10.02 15.10
N ILE A 140 -8.65 10.51 16.14
CA ILE A 140 -9.24 10.81 17.45
C ILE A 140 -10.37 11.84 17.35
N ILE A 141 -10.13 12.94 16.62
CA ILE A 141 -11.14 13.98 16.41
C ILE A 141 -12.35 13.39 15.66
N ARG A 142 -12.12 12.55 14.64
CA ARG A 142 -13.21 11.90 13.89
C ARG A 142 -13.99 10.87 14.67
N MET A 143 -13.35 10.16 15.59
CA MET A 143 -14.03 9.27 16.54
C MET A 143 -14.96 10.08 17.46
N ALA A 144 -14.47 11.21 18.00
CA ALA A 144 -15.25 12.09 18.85
C ALA A 144 -16.43 12.74 18.10
N ASP A 145 -16.18 13.24 16.88
CA ASP A 145 -17.22 13.82 16.01
C ASP A 145 -18.31 12.83 15.62
N ARG A 146 -18.04 11.53 15.67
CA ARG A 146 -19.07 10.48 15.46
C ARG A 146 -19.78 10.04 16.73
N GLY A 147 -19.41 10.61 17.88
CA GLY A 147 -20.10 10.41 19.15
C GLY A 147 -19.45 9.44 20.13
N ILE A 148 -18.26 8.90 19.83
CA ILE A 148 -17.50 8.07 20.78
C ILE A 148 -17.09 8.93 21.98
N LYS A 149 -17.36 8.43 23.19
CA LYS A 149 -17.26 9.23 24.41
C LYS A 149 -15.88 9.20 25.04
N ASN A 150 -15.27 8.03 25.21
CA ASN A 150 -13.99 7.90 25.92
C ASN A 150 -12.91 7.51 24.91
N ILE A 151 -11.97 8.41 24.62
CA ILE A 151 -10.95 8.17 23.60
C ILE A 151 -9.56 8.40 24.18
N THR A 152 -8.70 7.38 24.08
CA THR A 152 -7.30 7.47 24.48
C THR A 152 -6.42 7.40 23.24
N GLY A 153 -5.46 8.31 23.11
CA GLY A 153 -4.43 8.30 22.07
C GLY A 153 -3.05 8.05 22.68
N VAL A 154 -2.23 7.22 22.02
CA VAL A 154 -0.83 7.02 22.43
C VAL A 154 0.10 7.35 21.27
N GLU A 155 1.02 8.28 21.50
CA GLU A 155 1.98 8.76 20.50
C GLU A 155 3.39 8.83 21.10
N LEU A 156 4.37 8.34 20.35
CA LEU A 156 5.77 8.31 20.80
C LEU A 156 6.44 9.68 20.65
N ASN A 157 6.14 10.39 19.56
CA ASN A 157 6.71 11.71 19.30
C ASN A 157 6.02 12.79 20.14
N SER A 158 6.78 13.46 20.99
CA SER A 158 6.26 14.48 21.91
C SER A 158 5.62 15.68 21.20
N ASP A 159 6.18 16.11 20.06
CA ASP A 159 5.63 17.22 19.28
C ASP A 159 4.28 16.82 18.66
N PHE A 160 4.16 15.59 18.15
CA PHE A 160 2.91 15.09 17.58
C PHE A 160 1.83 14.90 18.66
N ALA A 161 2.21 14.37 19.82
CA ALA A 161 1.33 14.28 20.98
C ALA A 161 0.81 15.65 21.42
N ALA A 162 1.69 16.65 21.53
CA ALA A 162 1.32 18.02 21.86
C ALA A 162 0.38 18.62 20.80
N ILE A 163 0.66 18.43 19.51
CA ILE A 163 -0.22 18.88 18.42
C ILE A 163 -1.58 18.19 18.50
N ALA A 164 -1.64 16.89 18.79
CA ALA A 164 -2.89 16.16 18.95
C ALA A 164 -3.73 16.74 20.10
N GLU A 165 -3.11 16.95 21.26
CA GLU A 165 -3.79 17.52 22.42
C GLU A 165 -4.31 18.94 22.11
N ILE A 166 -3.47 19.79 21.51
CA ILE A 166 -3.87 21.13 21.05
C ILE A 166 -5.07 21.04 20.09
N ARG A 167 -4.99 20.20 19.06
CA ARG A 167 -6.07 20.07 18.06
C ARG A 167 -7.38 19.67 18.72
N THR A 168 -7.38 18.75 19.69
CA THR A 168 -8.60 18.30 20.38
C THR A 168 -9.27 19.39 21.22
N LYS A 169 -8.51 20.40 21.69
CA LYS A 169 -9.04 21.58 22.40
C LYS A 169 -9.59 22.65 21.46
N LEU A 170 -9.05 22.73 20.25
CA LEU A 170 -9.35 23.81 19.29
C LEU A 170 -10.41 23.42 18.26
N TYR A 171 -10.52 22.13 17.95
CA TYR A 171 -11.54 21.63 17.01
C TYR A 171 -12.93 21.74 17.64
N LYS A 172 -13.89 22.28 16.88
CA LYS A 172 -15.31 22.28 17.28
C LYS A 172 -15.89 20.89 17.06
N ILE A 173 -15.64 19.97 17.97
CA ILE A 173 -16.24 18.64 17.95
C ILE A 173 -17.76 18.79 18.12
N THR A 174 -18.50 18.27 17.16
CA THR A 174 -19.94 18.47 17.03
C THR A 174 -20.76 17.69 18.06
N ASN A 175 -20.25 16.53 18.47
CA ASN A 175 -20.90 15.68 19.46
C ASN A 175 -20.40 16.00 20.88
N PRO A 176 -21.26 16.41 21.82
CA PRO A 176 -20.83 16.79 23.16
C PRO A 176 -20.51 15.58 24.06
N GLY A 177 -19.80 15.82 25.16
CA GLY A 177 -19.59 14.84 26.24
C GLY A 177 -18.49 13.82 25.96
N TYR A 178 -17.55 14.13 25.06
CA TYR A 178 -16.34 13.33 24.88
C TYR A 178 -15.31 13.66 25.96
N LYS A 179 -14.48 12.68 26.27
CA LYS A 179 -13.26 12.78 27.06
C LYS A 179 -12.13 12.20 26.21
N ILE A 180 -11.19 13.05 25.84
CA ILE A 180 -10.00 12.67 25.08
C ILE A 180 -8.79 12.77 26.00
N GLU A 181 -7.94 11.75 26.00
CA GLU A 181 -6.66 11.71 26.68
C GLU A 181 -5.57 11.37 25.67
N ILE A 182 -4.50 12.17 25.63
CA ILE A 182 -3.33 11.93 24.78
C ILE A 182 -2.15 11.59 25.69
N ILE A 183 -1.50 10.47 25.42
CA ILE A 183 -0.40 9.94 26.23
C ILE A 183 0.87 9.92 25.38
N ASN A 184 1.90 10.66 25.80
CA ASN A 184 3.21 10.59 25.16
C ASN A 184 4.02 9.39 25.69
N ASN A 185 3.94 8.25 25.00
CA ASN A 185 4.64 7.03 25.40
C ASN A 185 4.87 6.09 24.21
N SER A 186 5.78 5.12 24.37
CA SER A 186 5.85 3.99 23.46
C SER A 186 4.60 3.13 23.61
N VAL A 187 3.95 2.78 22.50
CA VAL A 187 2.77 1.90 22.51
C VAL A 187 3.08 0.54 23.16
N PHE A 188 4.29 0.01 22.99
CA PHE A 188 4.70 -1.27 23.58
C PHE A 188 4.90 -1.16 25.10
N LYS A 189 5.55 -0.08 25.55
CA LYS A 189 5.72 0.19 26.98
C LYS A 189 4.37 0.44 27.67
N PHE A 190 3.54 1.29 27.07
CA PHE A 190 2.17 1.52 27.52
C PHE A 190 1.38 0.21 27.64
N SER A 191 1.47 -0.65 26.62
CA SER A 191 0.74 -1.94 26.60
C SER A 191 1.22 -2.91 27.69
N GLN A 192 2.50 -2.84 28.06
CA GLN A 192 3.06 -3.63 29.15
C GLN A 192 2.60 -3.13 30.53
N GLU A 193 2.53 -1.81 30.70
CA GLU A 193 2.12 -1.16 31.94
C GLU A 193 0.59 -1.25 32.17
N ASN A 194 -0.18 -1.32 31.09
CA ASN A 194 -1.66 -1.25 31.11
C ASN A 194 -2.31 -2.50 30.52
N ILE A 195 -1.81 -3.69 30.87
CA ILE A 195 -2.21 -4.97 30.24
C ILE A 195 -3.73 -5.26 30.30
N GLU A 196 -4.40 -4.80 31.36
CA GLU A 196 -5.83 -5.01 31.61
C GLU A 196 -6.73 -3.98 30.91
N GLU A 197 -6.18 -2.89 30.36
CA GLU A 197 -6.98 -1.88 29.68
C GLU A 197 -7.48 -2.40 28.34
N LYS A 198 -8.81 -2.40 28.16
CA LYS A 198 -9.48 -2.85 26.95
C LYS A 198 -10.49 -1.83 26.45
N TYR A 199 -10.67 -1.79 25.14
CA TYR A 199 -11.50 -0.81 24.45
C TYR A 199 -12.47 -1.50 23.48
N ASP A 200 -13.62 -0.88 23.24
CA ASP A 200 -14.61 -1.36 22.27
C ASP A 200 -14.09 -1.20 20.84
N LEU A 201 -13.29 -0.15 20.60
CA LEU A 201 -12.62 0.09 19.33
C LEU A 201 -11.12 0.38 19.56
N VAL A 202 -10.25 -0.38 18.91
CA VAL A 202 -8.81 -0.08 18.86
C VAL A 202 -8.41 0.25 17.44
N THR A 203 -7.83 1.42 17.21
CA THR A 203 -7.31 1.82 15.90
C THR A 203 -5.80 1.95 15.95
N VAL A 204 -5.12 1.52 14.89
CA VAL A 204 -3.65 1.61 14.80
C VAL A 204 -3.21 2.17 13.46
N GLN A 205 -2.61 3.36 13.49
CA GLN A 205 -1.96 3.98 12.33
C GLN A 205 -0.50 3.53 12.28
N ILE A 206 -0.27 2.30 11.80
CA ILE A 206 1.04 1.65 11.89
C ILE A 206 2.12 2.50 11.19
N PRO A 207 3.22 2.88 11.88
CA PRO A 207 4.38 3.46 11.22
C PRO A 207 5.05 2.39 10.34
N TRP A 208 5.03 2.59 9.03
CA TRP A 208 5.59 1.61 8.10
C TRP A 208 7.12 1.64 8.07
N GLY A 209 7.72 0.45 8.01
CA GLY A 209 9.18 0.32 7.85
C GLY A 209 10.00 0.56 9.11
N VAL A 210 9.36 0.55 10.30
CA VAL A 210 10.08 0.64 11.58
C VAL A 210 11.10 -0.49 11.69
N LYS A 211 12.36 -0.09 11.94
CA LYS A 211 13.48 -0.98 12.23
C LYS A 211 13.83 -0.89 13.70
N GLY A 212 14.49 -1.92 14.23
CA GLY A 212 15.08 -1.84 15.58
C GLY A 212 14.08 -1.87 16.73
N LEU A 213 12.96 -2.58 16.57
CA LEU A 213 11.98 -2.78 17.65
C LEU A 213 12.54 -3.56 18.86
N GLY A 214 13.73 -4.17 18.78
CA GLY A 214 14.29 -5.09 19.78
C GLY A 214 14.09 -4.66 21.23
N ASN A 215 14.67 -3.52 21.65
CA ASN A 215 14.54 -3.04 23.02
C ASN A 215 13.08 -2.76 23.45
N GLN A 216 12.20 -2.40 22.51
CA GLN A 216 10.78 -2.16 22.79
C GLN A 216 9.98 -3.47 22.90
N LEU A 217 10.41 -4.52 22.19
CA LEU A 217 9.81 -5.85 22.26
C LEU A 217 10.28 -6.63 23.48
N ASP A 218 11.51 -6.41 23.96
CA ASP A 218 12.03 -7.06 25.16
C ASP A 218 11.18 -6.77 26.40
N THR A 219 10.60 -5.57 26.46
CA THR A 219 9.72 -5.15 27.55
C THR A 219 8.28 -5.60 27.36
N TRP A 220 7.84 -5.89 26.13
CA TRP A 220 6.45 -6.25 25.83
C TRP A 220 6.26 -7.76 25.71
N LYS A 221 5.55 -8.35 26.67
CA LYS A 221 5.21 -9.78 26.68
C LYS A 221 3.70 -9.96 26.71
N THR A 222 3.17 -10.76 25.80
CA THR A 222 1.72 -11.02 25.68
C THR A 222 1.44 -12.48 25.37
N GLU A 223 0.35 -13.02 25.90
CA GLU A 223 -0.09 -14.41 25.66
C GLU A 223 -0.40 -14.64 24.16
N LEU A 224 -0.74 -13.58 23.41
CA LEU A 224 -0.97 -13.66 21.97
C LEU A 224 0.28 -14.06 21.17
N LEU A 225 1.49 -13.80 21.70
CA LEU A 225 2.76 -14.20 21.10
C LEU A 225 3.20 -15.62 21.45
N LYS A 226 2.46 -16.29 22.34
CA LYS A 226 2.83 -17.63 22.78
C LYS A 226 2.79 -18.62 21.62
N ASP A 227 3.84 -19.45 21.58
CA ASP A 227 4.07 -20.53 20.61
C ASP A 227 4.11 -20.10 19.14
N VAL A 228 4.36 -18.82 18.85
CA VAL A 228 4.44 -18.32 17.48
C VAL A 228 5.64 -17.39 17.29
N THR A 229 6.36 -17.61 16.21
CA THR A 229 7.44 -16.71 15.78
C THR A 229 6.89 -15.65 14.84
N ILE A 230 7.30 -14.39 15.07
CA ILE A 230 7.13 -13.33 14.09
C ILE A 230 8.40 -13.28 13.26
N GLY A 231 8.25 -13.32 11.94
CA GLY A 231 9.36 -13.26 11.02
C GLY A 231 9.95 -11.84 10.92
N ARG A 232 9.76 -11.20 9.77
CA ARG A 232 10.47 -9.96 9.42
C ARG A 232 9.60 -8.70 9.48
N SER A 233 8.28 -8.85 9.44
CA SER A 233 7.39 -7.68 9.34
C SER A 233 7.04 -7.13 10.71
N SER A 234 7.37 -5.86 10.92
CA SER A 234 7.00 -5.11 12.14
C SER A 234 5.47 -5.00 12.32
N ASP A 235 4.72 -4.97 11.21
CA ASP A 235 3.25 -4.80 11.20
C ASP A 235 2.53 -5.82 12.11
N TRP A 236 3.03 -7.07 12.19
CA TRP A 236 2.43 -8.10 13.05
C TRP A 236 2.48 -7.77 14.54
N TYR A 237 3.52 -7.08 15.02
CA TYR A 237 3.59 -6.66 16.42
C TYR A 237 2.47 -5.65 16.74
N PHE A 238 2.18 -4.74 15.82
CA PHE A 238 1.10 -3.76 15.99
C PHE A 238 -0.30 -4.39 15.89
N LEU A 239 -0.48 -5.41 15.04
CA LEU A 239 -1.75 -6.17 14.98
C LEU A 239 -2.04 -6.89 16.29
N ILE A 240 -1.01 -7.51 16.88
CA ILE A 240 -1.13 -8.20 18.15
C ILE A 240 -1.37 -7.22 19.29
N LEU A 241 -0.68 -6.08 19.27
CA LEU A 241 -0.89 -5.00 20.22
C LEU A 241 -2.34 -4.46 20.14
N ALA A 242 -2.89 -4.32 18.92
CA ALA A 242 -4.30 -3.95 18.74
C ALA A 242 -5.24 -4.98 19.38
N MET A 243 -5.03 -6.26 19.06
CA MET A 243 -5.83 -7.36 19.60
C MET A 243 -5.71 -7.49 21.12
N GLN A 244 -4.53 -7.22 21.70
CA GLN A 244 -4.32 -7.23 23.14
C GLN A 244 -5.26 -6.25 23.84
N HIS A 245 -5.46 -5.05 23.31
CA HIS A 245 -6.28 -4.01 23.94
C HIS A 245 -7.74 -3.97 23.43
N THR A 246 -8.15 -4.93 22.61
CA THR A 246 -9.53 -5.01 22.10
C THR A 246 -10.40 -5.84 23.04
N ASN A 247 -11.59 -5.33 23.38
CA ASN A 247 -12.61 -6.08 24.11
C ASN A 247 -13.05 -7.34 23.33
N LYS A 248 -13.57 -8.37 24.02
CA LYS A 248 -14.02 -9.62 23.37
C LYS A 248 -15.08 -9.40 22.28
N GLU A 249 -15.95 -8.41 22.47
CA GLU A 249 -16.99 -7.99 21.52
C GLU A 249 -16.58 -6.75 20.72
N GLY A 250 -15.38 -6.21 21.00
CA GLY A 250 -14.83 -5.04 20.35
C GLY A 250 -14.17 -5.36 19.01
N LYS A 251 -13.70 -4.31 18.35
CA LYS A 251 -13.03 -4.40 17.05
C LYS A 251 -11.71 -3.65 17.05
N ALA A 252 -10.72 -4.19 16.36
CA ALA A 252 -9.49 -3.50 16.04
C ALA A 252 -9.44 -3.16 14.55
N ILE A 253 -9.02 -1.95 14.19
CA ILE A 253 -8.90 -1.50 12.80
C ILE A 253 -7.50 -0.97 12.54
N THR A 254 -6.91 -1.41 11.45
CA THR A 254 -5.51 -1.12 11.16
C THR A 254 -5.22 -1.13 9.67
N LEU A 255 -4.29 -0.27 9.27
CA LEU A 255 -3.78 -0.21 7.92
C LEU A 255 -2.41 -0.89 7.84
N VAL A 256 -2.34 -1.98 7.07
CA VAL A 256 -1.11 -2.76 6.88
C VAL A 256 -0.65 -2.74 5.43
N ARG A 257 0.63 -3.01 5.22
CA ARG A 257 1.16 -3.23 3.87
C ARG A 257 0.65 -4.56 3.32
N GLU A 258 0.37 -4.62 2.02
CA GLU A 258 -0.01 -5.89 1.35
C GLU A 258 1.01 -7.02 1.56
N SER A 259 2.26 -6.71 1.89
CA SER A 259 3.30 -7.70 2.18
C SER A 259 2.96 -8.68 3.29
N ILE A 260 2.04 -8.33 4.19
CA ILE A 260 1.55 -9.22 5.24
C ILE A 260 0.97 -10.53 4.68
N GLU A 261 0.46 -10.48 3.45
CA GLU A 261 -0.22 -11.58 2.79
C GLU A 261 0.74 -12.68 2.28
N TYR A 262 1.92 -12.32 1.76
CA TYR A 262 2.79 -13.28 1.08
C TYR A 262 4.16 -13.50 1.73
N ILE A 263 4.58 -12.69 2.71
CA ILE A 263 5.90 -12.88 3.32
C ILE A 263 5.98 -14.27 3.96
N TYR A 264 6.97 -15.05 3.52
CA TYR A 264 7.14 -16.45 3.91
C TYR A 264 7.53 -16.59 5.38
N SER A 265 8.41 -15.73 5.90
CA SER A 265 8.84 -15.76 7.30
C SER A 265 7.69 -15.50 8.28
N ASP A 266 6.59 -14.92 7.81
CA ASP A 266 5.44 -14.55 8.65
C ASP A 266 4.29 -15.55 8.51
N LYS A 267 4.54 -16.70 7.87
CA LYS A 267 3.53 -17.73 7.61
C LYS A 267 2.88 -18.25 8.89
N GLU A 268 3.65 -18.48 9.95
CA GLU A 268 3.12 -19.01 11.22
C GLU A 268 2.14 -18.04 11.86
N ILE A 269 2.53 -16.76 12.03
CA ILE A 269 1.68 -15.74 12.62
C ILE A 269 0.44 -15.46 11.76
N ARG A 270 0.59 -15.43 10.42
CA ARG A 270 -0.54 -15.31 9.49
C ARG A 270 -1.54 -16.45 9.67
N ARG A 271 -1.06 -17.70 9.75
CA ARG A 271 -1.92 -18.87 9.99
C ARG A 271 -2.58 -18.82 11.36
N LYS A 272 -1.88 -18.36 12.41
CA LYS A 272 -2.44 -18.19 13.77
C LYS A 272 -3.65 -17.25 13.74
N PHE A 273 -3.49 -16.06 13.16
CA PHE A 273 -4.57 -15.06 13.08
C PHE A 273 -5.82 -15.59 12.37
N VAL A 274 -5.64 -16.33 11.27
CA VAL A 274 -6.78 -16.96 10.56
C VAL A 274 -7.40 -18.08 11.39
N LYS A 275 -6.59 -18.97 11.98
CA LYS A 275 -7.06 -20.14 12.73
C LYS A 275 -7.89 -19.74 13.95
N GLU A 276 -7.37 -18.80 14.74
CA GLU A 276 -8.01 -18.30 15.96
C GLU A 276 -9.20 -17.36 15.66
N GLY A 277 -9.46 -17.05 14.39
CA GLY A 277 -10.59 -16.21 14.00
C GLY A 277 -10.41 -14.74 14.38
N TYR A 278 -9.17 -14.25 14.33
CA TYR A 278 -8.82 -12.87 14.68
C TYR A 278 -9.05 -11.86 13.56
N ILE A 279 -9.42 -12.33 12.37
CA ILE A 279 -9.66 -11.48 11.20
C ILE A 279 -11.15 -11.54 10.89
N GLU A 280 -11.81 -10.38 10.89
CA GLU A 280 -13.22 -10.24 10.51
C GLU A 280 -13.34 -9.85 9.04
N ARG A 281 -12.58 -8.81 8.64
CA ARG A 281 -12.65 -8.21 7.31
C ARG A 281 -11.27 -7.77 6.82
N ILE A 282 -11.05 -7.89 5.51
CA ILE A 282 -9.90 -7.32 4.81
C ILE A 282 -10.40 -6.56 3.59
N ILE A 283 -10.10 -5.26 3.52
CA ILE A 283 -10.39 -4.40 2.37
C ILE A 283 -9.07 -4.06 1.65
N GLN A 284 -8.95 -4.42 0.38
CA GLN A 284 -7.79 -4.07 -0.44
C GLN A 284 -7.96 -2.66 -0.97
N LEU A 285 -7.09 -1.74 -0.56
CA LEU A 285 -7.18 -0.34 -0.94
C LEU A 285 -6.44 -0.04 -2.25
N PRO A 286 -6.85 1.00 -3.00
CA PRO A 286 -6.12 1.47 -4.18
C PRO A 286 -4.67 1.85 -3.88
N ALA A 287 -3.78 1.61 -4.86
CA ALA A 287 -2.45 2.23 -4.89
C ALA A 287 -2.56 3.77 -5.00
N ASN A 288 -1.55 4.53 -4.55
CA ASN A 288 -1.54 6.01 -4.53
C ASN A 288 -2.65 6.67 -3.69
N LEU A 289 -3.20 5.96 -2.70
CA LEU A 289 -4.18 6.49 -1.76
C LEU A 289 -3.53 7.26 -0.59
N LEU A 290 -2.36 6.80 -0.16
CA LEU A 290 -1.62 7.39 0.96
C LEU A 290 -0.67 8.49 0.46
N PRO A 291 -0.59 9.65 1.13
CA PRO A 291 0.19 10.79 0.66
C PRO A 291 1.68 10.47 0.57
N TYR A 292 2.23 9.62 1.42
CA TYR A 292 3.66 9.33 1.48
C TYR A 292 4.13 8.18 0.58
N THR A 293 3.22 7.45 -0.10
CA THR A 293 3.59 6.24 -0.85
C THR A 293 2.61 5.87 -1.97
N SER A 294 3.14 5.32 -3.07
CA SER A 294 2.30 4.72 -4.14
C SER A 294 1.83 3.31 -3.82
N ILE A 295 2.35 2.68 -2.77
CA ILE A 295 2.04 1.30 -2.43
C ILE A 295 0.57 1.19 -2.01
N SER A 296 -0.13 0.16 -2.51
CA SER A 296 -1.44 -0.25 -2.00
C SER A 296 -1.34 -0.89 -0.61
N SER A 297 -2.44 -0.85 0.13
CA SER A 297 -2.51 -1.33 1.51
C SER A 297 -3.77 -2.15 1.74
N LEU A 298 -3.80 -2.86 2.86
CA LEU A 298 -4.99 -3.55 3.34
C LEU A 298 -5.49 -2.82 4.58
N LEU A 299 -6.77 -2.48 4.58
CA LEU A 299 -7.48 -2.11 5.80
C LEU A 299 -8.02 -3.41 6.41
N MET A 300 -7.48 -3.79 7.57
CA MET A 300 -7.91 -4.99 8.29
C MET A 300 -8.81 -4.58 9.45
N VAL A 301 -9.96 -5.25 9.54
CA VAL A 301 -10.81 -5.25 10.74
C VAL A 301 -10.61 -6.58 11.43
N LEU A 302 -10.19 -6.50 12.69
CA LEU A 302 -9.93 -7.63 13.56
C LEU A 302 -11.00 -7.68 14.65
N SER A 303 -11.39 -8.88 15.02
CA SER A 303 -12.28 -9.16 16.15
C SER A 303 -12.08 -10.62 16.56
N PHE A 304 -12.84 -11.12 17.53
CA PHE A 304 -12.64 -12.47 18.04
C PHE A 304 -13.65 -13.48 17.47
N ASN A 305 -13.25 -14.75 17.43
CA ASN A 305 -14.13 -15.90 17.14
C ASN A 305 -14.76 -15.92 15.73
N ASN A 306 -14.11 -15.32 14.74
CA ASN A 306 -14.58 -15.36 13.36
C ASN A 306 -14.39 -16.76 12.74
N ASN A 307 -15.45 -17.29 12.13
CA ASN A 307 -15.39 -18.52 11.31
C ASN A 307 -15.26 -18.24 9.82
N GLU A 308 -15.59 -17.03 9.40
CA GLU A 308 -15.51 -16.54 8.04
C GLU A 308 -14.81 -15.20 8.03
N ILE A 309 -14.16 -14.88 6.92
CA ILE A 309 -13.48 -13.61 6.69
C ILE A 309 -14.15 -12.94 5.50
N GLU A 310 -14.50 -11.68 5.67
CA GLU A 310 -15.04 -10.83 4.61
C GLU A 310 -13.90 -10.16 3.83
N PHE A 311 -13.76 -10.51 2.57
CA PHE A 311 -12.80 -9.92 1.64
C PHE A 311 -13.52 -8.93 0.72
N ILE A 312 -13.00 -7.71 0.62
CA ILE A 312 -13.51 -6.67 -0.29
C ILE A 312 -12.35 -6.15 -1.14
N ASP A 313 -12.41 -6.36 -2.45
CA ASP A 313 -11.46 -5.73 -3.38
C ASP A 313 -11.95 -4.33 -3.76
N ALA A 314 -11.35 -3.32 -3.15
CA ALA A 314 -11.60 -1.90 -3.44
C ALA A 314 -10.48 -1.27 -4.28
N SER A 315 -9.56 -2.06 -4.85
CA SER A 315 -8.37 -1.56 -5.56
C SER A 315 -8.70 -0.62 -6.74
N ASN A 316 -9.89 -0.77 -7.32
CA ASN A 316 -10.43 0.03 -8.43
C ASN A 316 -11.59 0.97 -8.02
N SER A 317 -11.87 1.12 -6.72
CA SER A 317 -12.95 1.99 -6.22
C SER A 317 -12.35 3.27 -5.66
N TYR A 318 -12.26 4.34 -6.45
CA TYR A 318 -11.71 5.61 -5.98
C TYR A 318 -12.11 6.79 -6.87
N SER A 319 -11.96 7.98 -6.30
CA SER A 319 -11.87 9.23 -7.04
C SER A 319 -10.40 9.65 -7.15
N GLU A 320 -10.04 10.41 -8.18
CA GLU A 320 -8.66 10.83 -8.42
C GLU A 320 -8.53 12.32 -8.70
N LYS A 321 -7.37 12.88 -8.33
CA LYS A 321 -6.97 14.25 -8.64
C LYS A 321 -5.46 14.23 -8.92
N GLY A 322 -5.10 14.41 -10.19
CA GLY A 322 -3.72 14.21 -10.63
C GLY A 322 -3.27 12.77 -10.40
N ARG A 323 -2.17 12.57 -9.66
CA ARG A 323 -1.64 11.23 -9.32
C ARG A 323 -2.18 10.66 -8.01
N MET A 324 -2.91 11.47 -7.23
CA MET A 324 -3.43 11.09 -5.92
C MET A 324 -4.84 10.52 -6.06
N ARG A 325 -5.11 9.46 -5.29
CA ARG A 325 -6.43 8.85 -5.16
C ARG A 325 -6.99 9.13 -3.77
N TYR A 326 -8.30 9.20 -3.67
CA TYR A 326 -9.06 9.44 -2.44
C TYR A 326 -10.46 8.83 -2.57
N PHE A 327 -11.18 8.69 -1.46
CA PHE A 327 -12.57 8.25 -1.50
C PHE A 327 -13.52 9.44 -1.31
N LEU A 328 -14.53 9.53 -2.17
CA LEU A 328 -15.76 10.28 -1.91
C LEU A 328 -16.76 9.42 -1.15
N SER A 329 -17.81 10.03 -0.57
CA SER A 329 -18.84 9.29 0.16
C SER A 329 -19.47 8.16 -0.67
N LYS A 330 -19.75 8.42 -1.96
CA LYS A 330 -20.26 7.42 -2.91
C LYS A 330 -19.31 6.22 -3.09
N ASP A 331 -18.00 6.46 -3.01
CA ASP A 331 -16.99 5.41 -3.20
C ASP A 331 -17.00 4.51 -1.96
N ILE A 332 -17.05 5.10 -0.76
CA ILE A 332 -17.14 4.35 0.50
C ILE A 332 -18.45 3.54 0.58
N GLU A 333 -19.57 4.15 0.20
CA GLU A 333 -20.88 3.47 0.15
C GLU A 333 -20.87 2.29 -0.82
N HIS A 334 -20.26 2.45 -1.99
CA HIS A 334 -20.09 1.34 -2.94
C HIS A 334 -19.18 0.24 -2.38
N ILE A 335 -18.05 0.60 -1.76
CA ILE A 335 -17.10 -0.36 -1.17
C ILE A 335 -17.79 -1.24 -0.12
N LEU A 336 -18.56 -0.63 0.77
CA LEU A 336 -19.21 -1.31 1.91
C LEU A 336 -20.60 -1.87 1.58
N SER A 337 -21.10 -1.67 0.36
CA SER A 337 -22.41 -2.17 -0.07
C SER A 337 -22.46 -3.69 -0.08
N GLU A 338 -23.57 -4.25 0.41
CA GLU A 338 -23.84 -5.69 0.32
C GLU A 338 -23.93 -6.19 -1.13
N GLN A 339 -24.28 -5.30 -2.07
CA GLN A 339 -24.39 -5.61 -3.50
C GLN A 339 -23.05 -5.51 -4.24
N ASN A 340 -21.96 -5.16 -3.56
CA ASN A 340 -20.64 -5.07 -4.17
C ASN A 340 -20.19 -6.44 -4.71
N SER A 341 -20.08 -6.59 -6.03
CA SER A 341 -19.68 -7.85 -6.68
C SER A 341 -18.27 -8.35 -6.29
N TYR A 342 -17.42 -7.44 -5.82
CA TYR A 342 -16.05 -7.69 -5.34
C TYR A 342 -15.97 -8.01 -3.84
N ARG A 343 -17.12 -8.10 -3.16
CA ARG A 343 -17.26 -8.58 -1.78
C ARG A 343 -17.42 -10.10 -1.78
N LYS A 344 -16.63 -10.79 -0.95
CA LYS A 344 -16.66 -12.26 -0.78
C LYS A 344 -16.54 -12.62 0.69
N ILE A 345 -17.40 -13.52 1.15
CA ILE A 345 -17.29 -14.11 2.49
C ILE A 345 -16.68 -15.50 2.32
N ILE A 346 -15.55 -15.74 2.99
CA ILE A 346 -14.77 -16.97 2.81
C ILE A 346 -14.55 -17.64 4.16
N ASN A 347 -14.91 -18.92 4.25
CA ASN A 347 -14.66 -19.72 5.44
C ASN A 347 -13.16 -19.80 5.77
N LYS A 348 -12.80 -19.62 7.04
CA LYS A 348 -11.40 -19.60 7.48
C LYS A 348 -10.62 -20.87 7.12
N ASN A 349 -11.27 -22.04 7.03
CA ASN A 349 -10.61 -23.28 6.63
C ASN A 349 -10.12 -23.25 5.18
N LYS A 350 -10.88 -22.60 4.29
CA LYS A 350 -10.45 -22.35 2.91
C LYS A 350 -9.25 -21.40 2.88
N VAL A 351 -9.32 -20.32 3.66
CA VAL A 351 -8.20 -19.35 3.80
C VAL A 351 -6.93 -20.04 4.34
N LEU A 352 -7.05 -20.96 5.31
CA LEU A 352 -5.93 -21.74 5.85
C LEU A 352 -5.31 -22.72 4.83
N THR A 353 -6.12 -23.19 3.88
CA THR A 353 -5.68 -24.10 2.81
C THR A 353 -4.98 -23.34 1.69
N GLU A 354 -5.54 -22.21 1.29
CA GLU A 354 -5.01 -21.37 0.21
C GLU A 354 -3.85 -20.48 0.67
N GLU A 355 -3.78 -20.17 1.97
CA GLU A 355 -2.79 -19.30 2.62
C GLU A 355 -2.71 -17.88 2.01
N ARG A 356 -3.84 -17.37 1.50
CA ARG A 356 -3.96 -16.04 0.87
C ARG A 356 -4.85 -15.11 1.69
N LEU A 357 -4.38 -13.88 1.91
CA LEU A 357 -5.16 -12.80 2.55
C LEU A 357 -5.53 -11.66 1.60
N LEU A 358 -5.28 -11.79 0.30
CA LEU A 358 -5.49 -10.71 -0.66
C LEU A 358 -6.93 -10.74 -1.19
N PRO A 359 -7.76 -9.71 -0.98
CA PRO A 359 -9.14 -9.71 -1.47
C PRO A 359 -9.30 -9.99 -2.97
N SER A 360 -8.47 -9.38 -3.83
CA SER A 360 -8.50 -9.63 -5.28
C SER A 360 -8.25 -11.09 -5.67
N TYR A 361 -7.61 -11.90 -4.80
CA TYR A 361 -7.45 -13.34 -5.02
C TYR A 361 -8.81 -14.07 -5.00
N TYR A 362 -9.72 -13.64 -4.13
CA TYR A 362 -11.05 -14.25 -3.99
C TYR A 362 -12.07 -13.66 -4.96
N GLY A 363 -11.78 -12.49 -5.55
CA GLY A 363 -12.61 -11.81 -6.55
C GLY A 363 -12.49 -12.36 -7.98
N ILE A 364 -11.64 -13.35 -8.23
CA ILE A 364 -11.45 -13.92 -9.57
C ILE A 364 -12.70 -14.65 -10.07
N SER A 365 -12.94 -14.54 -11.38
CA SER A 365 -13.98 -15.29 -12.08
C SER A 365 -13.84 -16.79 -11.81
N LYS A 366 -14.92 -17.45 -11.38
CA LYS A 366 -14.95 -18.90 -11.16
C LYS A 366 -14.86 -19.61 -12.50
N ILE A 367 -14.01 -20.63 -12.57
CA ILE A 367 -13.87 -21.54 -13.71
C ILE A 367 -14.44 -22.88 -13.24
N GLU A 368 -15.49 -23.37 -13.90
CA GLU A 368 -16.20 -24.59 -13.48
C GLU A 368 -15.36 -25.84 -13.75
N GLU A 369 -14.92 -25.99 -15.00
CA GLU A 369 -14.06 -27.09 -15.43
C GLU A 369 -12.67 -26.56 -15.74
N SER A 370 -11.69 -26.98 -14.93
CA SER A 370 -10.32 -26.49 -15.04
C SER A 370 -9.30 -27.52 -14.56
N ILE A 371 -8.09 -27.43 -15.09
CA ILE A 371 -6.91 -28.16 -14.64
C ILE A 371 -5.87 -27.17 -14.10
N GLU A 372 -5.10 -27.57 -13.07
CA GLU A 372 -3.97 -26.76 -12.61
C GLU A 372 -2.84 -26.77 -13.64
N LEU A 373 -2.26 -25.60 -13.93
CA LEU A 373 -1.17 -25.47 -14.88
C LEU A 373 0.01 -26.41 -14.57
N GLY A 374 0.28 -26.67 -13.29
CA GLY A 374 1.33 -27.58 -12.85
C GLY A 374 1.14 -29.04 -13.26
N GLU A 375 -0.07 -29.45 -13.65
CA GLU A 375 -0.37 -30.80 -14.14
C GLU A 375 -0.13 -30.95 -15.65
N ILE A 376 -0.16 -29.84 -16.39
CA ILE A 376 -0.03 -29.79 -17.86
C ILE A 376 1.23 -29.06 -18.33
N ALA A 377 2.04 -28.51 -17.43
CA ALA A 377 3.26 -27.79 -17.80
C ALA A 377 4.37 -27.92 -16.77
N HIS A 378 5.60 -28.05 -17.27
CA HIS A 378 6.82 -27.91 -16.49
C HIS A 378 7.22 -26.44 -16.40
N ILE A 379 7.27 -25.91 -15.18
CA ILE A 379 7.62 -24.51 -14.92
C ILE A 379 9.09 -24.41 -14.52
N LEU A 380 9.90 -23.74 -15.35
CA LEU A 380 11.33 -23.54 -15.13
C LEU A 380 11.63 -22.05 -14.84
N ARG A 381 12.73 -21.81 -14.13
CA ARG A 381 13.20 -20.45 -13.81
C ARG A 381 14.32 -20.06 -14.75
N GLY A 382 14.31 -18.80 -15.18
CA GLY A 382 15.46 -18.22 -15.88
C GLY A 382 16.72 -18.17 -15.03
N GLN A 383 17.85 -18.00 -15.73
CA GLN A 383 19.16 -17.99 -15.13
C GLN A 383 19.38 -16.72 -14.31
N ASN A 384 19.84 -16.89 -13.07
CA ASN A 384 20.27 -15.77 -12.25
C ASN A 384 21.70 -15.37 -12.64
N PHE A 385 21.84 -14.18 -13.20
CA PHE A 385 23.13 -13.59 -13.49
C PHE A 385 23.49 -12.56 -12.42
N LEU A 386 24.70 -12.65 -11.86
CA LEU A 386 25.28 -11.51 -11.15
C LEU A 386 25.60 -10.42 -12.17
N LYS A 387 25.27 -9.16 -11.87
CA LYS A 387 25.47 -8.04 -12.80
C LYS A 387 26.90 -8.01 -13.36
N LYS A 388 27.89 -8.15 -12.49
CA LYS A 388 29.32 -8.19 -12.87
C LYS A 388 29.63 -9.28 -13.90
N ASP A 389 29.08 -10.48 -13.72
CA ASP A 389 29.38 -11.62 -14.59
C ASP A 389 28.68 -11.46 -15.95
N LEU A 390 27.46 -10.92 -15.92
CA LEU A 390 26.69 -10.64 -17.13
C LEU A 390 27.34 -9.56 -17.99
N ASP A 391 27.82 -8.48 -17.38
CA ASP A 391 28.49 -7.37 -18.09
C ASP A 391 29.73 -7.86 -18.86
N LEU A 392 30.36 -8.95 -18.42
CA LEU A 392 31.49 -9.60 -19.12
C LEU A 392 31.05 -10.55 -20.24
N LEU A 393 29.81 -11.05 -20.18
CA LEU A 393 29.27 -12.00 -21.15
C LEU A 393 28.52 -11.31 -22.30
N ILE A 394 27.99 -10.10 -22.10
CA ILE A 394 27.29 -9.36 -23.14
C ILE A 394 28.22 -9.09 -24.32
N SER A 395 27.73 -9.40 -25.52
CA SER A 395 28.42 -9.17 -26.78
C SER A 395 27.71 -8.08 -27.59
N GLU A 396 28.50 -7.17 -28.16
CA GLU A 396 28.00 -6.16 -29.12
C GLU A 396 27.85 -6.74 -30.53
N VAL A 397 28.41 -7.93 -30.79
CA VAL A 397 28.31 -8.63 -32.07
C VAL A 397 27.31 -9.77 -31.99
N VAL A 398 26.73 -10.13 -33.13
CA VAL A 398 25.80 -11.26 -33.26
C VAL A 398 26.54 -12.56 -32.95
N THR A 399 26.02 -13.33 -32.00
CA THR A 399 26.53 -14.66 -31.65
C THR A 399 25.41 -15.71 -31.66
N ASN A 400 25.78 -16.99 -31.58
CA ASN A 400 24.81 -18.08 -31.47
C ASN A 400 24.16 -18.19 -30.07
N TYR A 401 24.59 -17.40 -29.09
CA TYR A 401 24.09 -17.42 -27.72
C TYR A 401 23.30 -16.15 -27.45
N GLN A 402 22.02 -16.31 -27.14
CA GLN A 402 21.13 -15.17 -26.98
C GLN A 402 20.43 -15.19 -25.63
N LEU A 403 20.20 -14.00 -25.09
CA LEU A 403 19.56 -13.79 -23.82
C LEU A 403 18.27 -12.97 -23.99
N VAL A 404 17.19 -13.50 -23.43
CA VAL A 404 15.87 -12.86 -23.40
C VAL A 404 15.55 -12.37 -21.99
N ARG A 405 15.06 -11.13 -21.90
CA ARG A 405 14.62 -10.48 -20.65
C ARG A 405 13.19 -9.99 -20.78
N THR A 406 12.64 -9.48 -19.67
CA THR A 406 11.32 -8.83 -19.63
C THR A 406 11.14 -7.74 -20.68
N SER A 407 12.17 -6.93 -20.95
CA SER A 407 12.14 -5.84 -21.94
C SER A 407 11.94 -6.31 -23.37
N HIS A 408 12.20 -7.59 -23.65
CA HIS A 408 12.11 -8.17 -24.98
C HIS A 408 10.73 -8.80 -25.27
N LEU A 409 9.86 -8.89 -24.27
CA LEU A 409 8.54 -9.49 -24.43
C LEU A 409 7.52 -8.42 -24.83
N GLU A 410 6.95 -8.56 -26.02
CA GLU A 410 5.99 -7.60 -26.56
C GLU A 410 4.88 -8.32 -27.35
N ASP A 411 3.62 -8.07 -27.00
CA ASP A 411 2.43 -8.56 -27.73
C ASP A 411 2.39 -10.08 -28.03
N GLY A 412 2.85 -10.92 -27.10
CA GLY A 412 2.89 -12.37 -27.33
C GLY A 412 4.15 -12.84 -28.07
N LEU A 413 5.08 -11.94 -28.39
CA LEU A 413 6.29 -12.20 -29.16
C LEU A 413 7.55 -11.83 -28.38
N ILE A 414 8.68 -12.40 -28.81
CA ILE A 414 10.02 -11.98 -28.42
C ILE A 414 10.50 -10.99 -29.49
N ALA A 415 10.49 -9.69 -29.17
CA ALA A 415 10.76 -8.59 -30.09
C ALA A 415 12.22 -8.11 -30.09
N GLY A 416 13.06 -8.64 -29.19
CA GLY A 416 14.47 -8.29 -29.10
C GLY A 416 15.26 -9.36 -28.35
N ARG A 417 16.59 -9.34 -28.48
CA ARG A 417 17.50 -10.28 -27.83
C ARG A 417 18.84 -9.59 -27.58
N GLU A 418 19.51 -9.97 -26.51
CA GLU A 418 20.93 -9.63 -26.28
C GLU A 418 21.79 -10.82 -26.74
N TYR A 419 23.02 -10.55 -27.17
CA TYR A 419 23.99 -11.59 -27.54
C TYR A 419 24.97 -11.83 -26.41
N LEU A 420 25.38 -13.08 -26.23
CA LEU A 420 26.40 -13.47 -25.26
C LEU A 420 27.62 -14.04 -25.98
N THR A 421 28.81 -13.76 -25.47
CA THR A 421 30.07 -14.31 -25.99
C THR A 421 30.13 -15.83 -25.80
N GLU A 422 29.67 -16.32 -24.65
CA GLU A 422 29.56 -17.73 -24.30
C GLU A 422 28.35 -17.99 -23.36
N PRO A 423 27.81 -19.22 -23.29
CA PRO A 423 26.72 -19.53 -22.39
C PRO A 423 27.24 -19.70 -20.94
N PRO A 424 26.43 -19.39 -19.92
CA PRO A 424 26.81 -19.61 -18.52
C PRO A 424 26.90 -21.10 -18.20
N LYS A 425 27.56 -21.45 -17.08
CA LYS A 425 27.77 -22.86 -16.66
C LYS A 425 26.48 -23.66 -16.44
N LYS A 426 25.41 -22.98 -16.01
CA LYS A 426 24.09 -23.55 -15.81
C LYS A 426 23.08 -22.60 -16.40
N TYR A 427 22.15 -23.11 -17.20
CA TYR A 427 21.02 -22.38 -17.76
C TYR A 427 19.98 -23.36 -18.27
N GLU A 428 18.76 -22.86 -18.42
CA GLU A 428 17.69 -23.55 -19.14
C GLU A 428 17.69 -23.04 -20.58
N LYS A 429 17.81 -23.98 -21.53
CA LYS A 429 17.67 -23.67 -22.95
C LYS A 429 16.18 -23.66 -23.31
N LEU A 430 15.77 -22.65 -24.07
CA LEU A 430 14.43 -22.63 -24.65
C LEU A 430 14.27 -23.69 -25.74
N ILE A 431 13.12 -24.33 -25.76
CA ILE A 431 12.69 -25.23 -26.82
C ILE A 431 11.46 -24.64 -27.51
N ASP A 432 11.21 -25.09 -28.73
CA ASP A 432 10.08 -24.63 -29.51
C ASP A 432 8.75 -24.69 -28.72
N GLU A 433 7.94 -23.65 -28.84
CA GLU A 433 6.65 -23.47 -28.15
C GLU A 433 6.74 -23.33 -26.62
N ASP A 434 7.91 -23.01 -26.08
CA ASP A 434 8.03 -22.53 -24.69
C ASP A 434 7.32 -21.17 -24.55
N ILE A 435 6.43 -21.06 -23.56
CA ILE A 435 5.79 -19.79 -23.20
C ILE A 435 6.63 -19.08 -22.14
N LEU A 436 6.97 -17.83 -22.37
CA LEU A 436 7.69 -16.96 -21.44
C LEU A 436 6.69 -16.06 -20.70
N LEU A 437 6.82 -16.01 -19.37
CA LEU A 437 6.01 -15.17 -18.49
C LEU A 437 6.93 -14.31 -17.63
N THR A 438 6.63 -13.02 -17.46
CA THR A 438 7.42 -12.16 -16.56
C THR A 438 7.29 -12.61 -15.11
N ARG A 439 8.39 -13.02 -14.48
CA ARG A 439 8.42 -13.43 -13.08
C ARG A 439 8.30 -12.26 -12.12
N VAL A 440 9.01 -11.17 -12.42
CA VAL A 440 9.16 -9.99 -11.54
C VAL A 440 9.04 -8.75 -12.41
N SER A 441 7.92 -8.04 -12.34
CA SER A 441 7.68 -6.83 -13.15
C SER A 441 6.43 -6.09 -12.70
N SER A 442 6.38 -4.78 -12.95
CA SER A 442 5.13 -4.01 -12.92
C SER A 442 4.23 -4.34 -14.12
N ASN A 443 4.83 -4.68 -15.27
CA ASN A 443 4.14 -5.09 -16.49
C ASN A 443 4.18 -6.62 -16.67
N LYS A 444 3.01 -7.23 -16.73
CA LYS A 444 2.82 -8.68 -16.91
C LYS A 444 2.83 -8.99 -18.40
N SER A 445 4.02 -9.26 -18.95
CA SER A 445 4.19 -9.62 -20.36
C SER A 445 4.28 -11.12 -20.53
N ILE A 446 3.81 -11.59 -21.67
CA ILE A 446 3.75 -13.00 -22.05
C ILE A 446 4.20 -13.10 -23.50
N ALA A 447 4.99 -14.12 -23.83
CA ALA A 447 5.40 -14.37 -25.20
C ALA A 447 5.57 -15.85 -25.48
N MET A 448 5.41 -16.25 -26.74
CA MET A 448 5.77 -17.58 -27.21
C MET A 448 7.15 -17.53 -27.86
N TYR A 449 8.01 -18.49 -27.49
CA TYR A 449 9.22 -18.75 -28.23
C TYR A 449 8.92 -19.72 -29.38
N ASN A 450 9.29 -19.33 -30.60
CA ASN A 450 9.32 -20.21 -31.75
C ASN A 450 10.76 -20.44 -32.16
N LYS A 451 11.14 -21.70 -32.29
CA LYS A 451 12.53 -22.06 -32.55
C LYS A 451 12.96 -21.59 -33.94
N GLU A 452 14.10 -20.91 -33.97
CA GLU A 452 14.83 -20.56 -35.19
C GLU A 452 16.03 -21.50 -35.34
N ASP A 453 16.32 -21.93 -36.57
CA ASP A 453 17.34 -22.94 -36.83
C ASP A 453 18.75 -22.35 -36.65
N LYS A 454 19.29 -22.51 -35.42
CA LYS A 454 20.72 -22.66 -35.01
C LYS A 454 21.08 -21.96 -33.69
N GLU A 455 20.16 -21.26 -33.05
CA GLU A 455 20.48 -20.42 -31.88
C GLU A 455 20.25 -21.12 -30.54
N VAL A 456 21.08 -20.78 -29.55
CA VAL A 456 20.91 -21.18 -28.15
C VAL A 456 20.36 -20.00 -27.38
N ILE A 457 19.06 -20.03 -27.14
CA ILE A 457 18.36 -18.96 -26.41
C ILE A 457 18.16 -19.38 -24.96
N MET A 458 18.52 -18.48 -24.06
CA MET A 458 18.29 -18.60 -22.63
C MET A 458 17.55 -17.37 -22.10
N VAL A 459 17.00 -17.49 -20.90
CA VAL A 459 16.19 -16.43 -20.30
C VAL A 459 16.77 -15.98 -18.98
N ASP A 460 16.68 -14.68 -18.72
CA ASP A 460 17.06 -14.07 -17.46
C ASP A 460 16.11 -14.47 -16.32
N GLN A 461 16.59 -14.41 -15.08
CA GLN A 461 15.81 -14.70 -13.87
C GLN A 461 14.53 -13.88 -13.72
N SER A 462 14.38 -12.77 -14.45
CA SER A 462 13.16 -11.98 -14.50
C SER A 462 12.02 -12.69 -15.25
N LEU A 463 12.25 -13.83 -15.89
CA LEU A 463 11.27 -14.63 -16.62
C LEU A 463 11.09 -16.04 -16.02
N LEU A 464 9.91 -16.61 -16.25
CA LEU A 464 9.60 -18.04 -16.09
C LEU A 464 9.35 -18.65 -17.46
N ILE A 465 9.74 -19.91 -17.61
CA ILE A 465 9.45 -20.73 -18.79
C ILE A 465 8.30 -21.67 -18.41
N VAL A 466 7.22 -21.62 -19.17
CA VAL A 466 6.07 -22.52 -19.08
C VAL A 466 6.17 -23.48 -20.26
N ARG A 467 6.71 -24.67 -20.00
CA ARG A 467 6.88 -25.72 -21.00
C ARG A 467 5.68 -26.66 -20.93
N VAL A 468 4.74 -26.46 -21.84
CA VAL A 468 3.48 -27.21 -21.88
C VAL A 468 3.72 -28.62 -22.42
N ASP A 469 3.07 -29.60 -21.78
CA ASP A 469 3.00 -30.97 -22.26
C ASP A 469 2.05 -31.06 -23.45
N ARG A 470 2.64 -31.18 -24.65
CA ARG A 470 1.93 -31.18 -25.93
C ARG A 470 0.97 -32.37 -26.09
N GLU A 471 1.18 -33.45 -25.33
CA GLU A 471 0.29 -34.62 -25.34
C GLU A 471 -1.01 -34.35 -24.56
N LYS A 472 -1.00 -33.37 -23.65
CA LYS A 472 -2.15 -33.04 -22.81
C LYS A 472 -2.93 -31.85 -23.35
N ILE A 473 -2.24 -30.82 -23.83
CA ILE A 473 -2.87 -29.57 -24.26
C ILE A 473 -1.98 -28.79 -25.23
N ASN A 474 -2.62 -28.12 -26.20
CA ASN A 474 -1.89 -27.34 -27.19
C ASN A 474 -1.27 -26.07 -26.54
N PRO A 475 0.05 -25.81 -26.68
CA PRO A 475 0.69 -24.63 -26.09
C PRO A 475 0.07 -23.30 -26.56
N TYR A 476 -0.39 -23.20 -27.81
CA TYR A 476 -1.05 -22.00 -28.32
C TYR A 476 -2.41 -21.75 -27.69
N TYR A 477 -3.13 -22.80 -27.25
CA TYR A 477 -4.34 -22.64 -26.45
C TYR A 477 -4.04 -22.01 -25.09
N VAL A 478 -2.99 -22.50 -24.41
CA VAL A 478 -2.56 -21.95 -23.10
C VAL A 478 -2.13 -20.49 -23.24
N LEU A 479 -1.38 -20.15 -24.31
CA LEU A 479 -1.03 -18.77 -24.63
C LEU A 479 -2.27 -17.89 -24.84
N ALA A 480 -3.23 -18.34 -25.67
CA ALA A 480 -4.46 -17.62 -25.94
C ALA A 480 -5.23 -17.33 -24.65
N TYR A 481 -5.33 -18.34 -23.78
CA TYR A 481 -5.97 -18.20 -22.49
C TYR A 481 -5.26 -17.16 -21.61
N PHE A 482 -3.94 -17.23 -21.47
CA PHE A 482 -3.17 -16.25 -20.70
C PHE A 482 -3.30 -14.82 -21.23
N MET A 483 -3.49 -14.64 -22.54
CA MET A 483 -3.72 -13.32 -23.15
C MET A 483 -5.16 -12.82 -23.01
N SER A 484 -6.12 -13.71 -22.75
CA SER A 484 -7.54 -13.38 -22.54
C SER A 484 -7.77 -12.60 -21.25
N LYS A 485 -8.93 -11.94 -21.13
CA LYS A 485 -9.34 -11.25 -19.89
C LYS A 485 -9.34 -12.20 -18.69
N LEU A 486 -9.91 -13.40 -18.84
CA LEU A 486 -10.03 -14.39 -17.78
C LEU A 486 -8.65 -14.91 -17.32
N GLY A 487 -7.76 -15.19 -18.27
CA GLY A 487 -6.40 -15.63 -17.94
C GLY A 487 -5.56 -14.53 -17.31
N LYS A 488 -5.70 -13.28 -17.74
CA LYS A 488 -5.06 -12.12 -17.10
C LYS A 488 -5.53 -11.92 -15.65
N GLU A 489 -6.81 -12.15 -15.37
CA GLU A 489 -7.36 -12.14 -14.00
C GLU A 489 -6.74 -13.28 -13.15
N GLN A 490 -6.75 -14.52 -13.65
CA GLN A 490 -6.16 -15.67 -12.95
C GLN A 490 -4.67 -15.51 -12.69
N LEU A 491 -3.90 -15.07 -13.69
CA LEU A 491 -2.49 -14.76 -13.54
C LEU A 491 -2.31 -13.67 -12.50
N SER A 492 -3.08 -12.57 -12.59
CA SER A 492 -2.94 -11.45 -11.66
C SER A 492 -3.14 -11.84 -10.20
N ALA A 493 -4.08 -12.73 -9.90
CA ALA A 493 -4.29 -13.28 -8.57
C ALA A 493 -3.15 -14.19 -8.08
N ALA A 494 -2.37 -14.79 -9.00
CA ALA A 494 -1.21 -15.60 -8.67
C ALA A 494 0.07 -14.76 -8.38
N TYR A 495 0.13 -13.51 -8.86
CA TYR A 495 1.19 -12.58 -8.45
C TYR A 495 0.98 -12.10 -7.01
N SER A 496 2.09 -11.77 -6.36
CA SER A 496 2.17 -11.16 -5.05
C SER A 496 3.11 -9.96 -5.09
N GLY A 497 2.90 -8.97 -4.24
CA GLY A 497 3.73 -7.76 -4.17
C GLY A 497 2.97 -6.51 -4.60
N SER A 498 3.36 -5.37 -4.03
CA SER A 498 2.67 -4.09 -4.23
C SER A 498 3.22 -3.32 -5.43
N THR A 499 4.44 -2.76 -5.33
CA THR A 499 5.05 -1.95 -6.40
C THR A 499 5.67 -2.82 -7.49
N ILE A 500 6.44 -3.83 -7.08
CA ILE A 500 7.05 -4.81 -7.98
C ILE A 500 6.35 -6.13 -7.69
N MET A 501 5.49 -6.54 -8.62
CA MET A 501 4.79 -7.80 -8.52
C MET A 501 5.73 -8.94 -8.89
N GLN A 502 5.62 -10.04 -8.16
CA GLN A 502 6.33 -11.28 -8.43
C GLN A 502 5.39 -12.47 -8.43
N ILE A 503 5.62 -13.43 -9.32
CA ILE A 503 4.93 -14.71 -9.30
C ILE A 503 5.92 -15.82 -8.94
N SER A 504 5.55 -16.64 -7.96
CA SER A 504 6.33 -17.81 -7.58
C SER A 504 5.96 -19.00 -8.46
N VAL A 505 6.89 -19.96 -8.61
CA VAL A 505 6.61 -21.21 -9.33
C VAL A 505 5.44 -21.96 -8.70
N SER A 506 5.32 -21.96 -7.37
CA SER A 506 4.22 -22.62 -6.66
C SER A 506 2.87 -21.95 -6.95
N ASN A 507 2.81 -20.62 -7.04
CA ASN A 507 1.57 -19.92 -7.36
C ASN A 507 1.19 -20.10 -8.82
N LEU A 508 2.17 -20.03 -9.74
CA LEU A 508 1.92 -20.25 -11.17
C LEU A 508 1.39 -21.65 -11.45
N LYS A 509 1.92 -22.68 -10.77
CA LYS A 509 1.41 -24.05 -10.91
C LYS A 509 -0.08 -24.19 -10.55
N LYS A 510 -0.57 -23.40 -9.59
CA LYS A 510 -1.97 -23.42 -9.14
C LYS A 510 -2.92 -22.61 -10.03
N VAL A 511 -2.41 -21.93 -11.07
CA VAL A 511 -3.25 -21.18 -12.01
C VAL A 511 -4.16 -22.17 -12.73
N LYS A 512 -5.46 -21.89 -12.72
CA LYS A 512 -6.48 -22.73 -13.33
C LYS A 512 -6.60 -22.44 -14.83
N ILE A 513 -6.45 -23.48 -15.64
CA ILE A 513 -6.63 -23.47 -17.09
C ILE A 513 -7.95 -24.15 -17.43
N PRO A 514 -8.88 -23.49 -18.15
CA PRO A 514 -10.15 -24.09 -18.56
C PRO A 514 -9.94 -25.35 -19.41
N THR A 515 -10.77 -26.36 -19.19
CA THR A 515 -10.73 -27.62 -19.95
C THR A 515 -11.87 -27.66 -20.98
N LEU A 516 -11.73 -26.90 -22.07
CA LEU A 516 -12.67 -26.99 -23.19
C LEU A 516 -12.54 -28.34 -23.90
N ASN A 517 -13.52 -28.72 -24.74
CA ASN A 517 -13.37 -29.90 -25.58
C ASN A 517 -12.21 -29.72 -26.59
N GLU A 518 -11.63 -30.84 -27.02
CA GLU A 518 -10.44 -30.87 -27.88
C GLU A 518 -10.61 -30.07 -29.18
N TYR A 519 -11.79 -30.13 -29.80
CA TYR A 519 -12.09 -29.38 -31.03
C TYR A 519 -12.01 -27.87 -30.82
N GLU A 520 -12.60 -27.35 -29.75
CA GLU A 520 -12.55 -25.91 -29.44
C GLU A 520 -11.14 -25.48 -29.01
N GLN A 521 -10.41 -26.32 -28.26
CA GLN A 521 -9.01 -26.04 -27.92
C GLN A 521 -8.16 -25.89 -29.18
N GLU A 522 -8.27 -26.83 -30.13
CA GLU A 522 -7.47 -26.83 -31.34
C GLU A 522 -7.85 -25.70 -32.29
N LYS A 523 -9.15 -25.37 -32.37
CA LYS A 523 -9.64 -24.20 -33.11
C LYS A 523 -9.02 -22.90 -32.58
N ILE A 524 -9.02 -22.70 -31.26
CA ILE A 524 -8.43 -21.52 -30.61
C ILE A 524 -6.91 -21.50 -30.84
N ALA A 525 -6.25 -22.64 -30.65
CA ALA A 525 -4.81 -22.77 -30.80
C ALA A 525 -4.37 -22.41 -32.22
N ARG A 526 -5.02 -22.97 -33.24
CA ARG A 526 -4.72 -22.69 -34.65
C ARG A 526 -4.89 -21.21 -34.98
N SER A 527 -6.02 -20.61 -34.62
CA SER A 527 -6.24 -19.17 -34.87
C SER A 527 -5.22 -18.31 -34.13
N THR A 528 -4.87 -18.67 -32.89
CA THR A 528 -3.85 -17.93 -32.13
C THR A 528 -2.49 -18.02 -32.79
N LYS A 529 -2.09 -19.20 -33.28
CA LYS A 529 -0.86 -19.41 -34.03
C LYS A 529 -0.81 -18.54 -35.29
N GLU A 530 -1.88 -18.57 -36.09
CA GLU A 530 -2.02 -17.74 -37.30
C GLU A 530 -1.88 -16.25 -36.98
N TYR A 531 -2.56 -15.76 -35.94
CA TYR A 531 -2.43 -14.36 -35.51
C TYR A 531 -1.00 -14.00 -35.08
N ILE A 532 -0.35 -14.86 -34.29
CA ILE A 532 1.02 -14.64 -33.83
C ILE A 532 2.00 -14.58 -35.01
N GLU A 533 1.86 -15.48 -35.99
CA GLU A 533 2.67 -15.47 -37.21
C GLU A 533 2.43 -14.22 -38.06
N ASP A 534 1.19 -13.79 -38.20
CA ASP A 534 0.84 -12.58 -38.97
C ASP A 534 1.31 -11.29 -38.27
N ILE A 535 1.18 -11.21 -36.94
CA ILE A 535 1.74 -10.09 -36.16
C ILE A 535 3.25 -10.05 -36.34
N ARG A 536 3.94 -11.20 -36.28
CA ARG A 536 5.39 -11.27 -36.51
C ARG A 536 5.76 -10.72 -37.88
N LYS A 537 5.11 -11.20 -38.95
CA LYS A 537 5.35 -10.71 -40.33
C LYS A 537 5.14 -9.20 -40.45
N LYS A 538 4.05 -8.68 -39.88
CA LYS A 538 3.75 -7.24 -39.92
C LYS A 538 4.75 -6.41 -39.12
N LYS A 539 5.19 -6.88 -37.94
CA LYS A 539 6.25 -6.21 -37.17
C LYS A 539 7.56 -6.16 -37.95
N THR A 540 7.97 -7.25 -38.59
CA THR A 540 9.16 -7.25 -39.46
C THR A 540 9.04 -6.25 -40.62
N GLN A 541 7.90 -6.21 -41.29
CA GLN A 541 7.65 -5.22 -42.36
C GLN A 541 7.71 -3.78 -41.84
N LEU A 542 7.16 -3.53 -40.65
CA LEU A 542 7.20 -2.22 -40.02
C LEU A 542 8.64 -1.80 -39.66
N SER A 543 9.46 -2.72 -39.13
CA SER A 543 10.88 -2.47 -38.85
C SER A 543 11.65 -2.09 -40.11
N LEU A 544 11.47 -2.83 -41.21
CA LEU A 544 12.10 -2.52 -42.50
C LEU A 544 11.67 -1.15 -43.05
N LEU A 545 10.41 -0.75 -42.82
CA LEU A 545 9.93 0.58 -43.20
C LEU A 545 10.57 1.69 -42.36
N PHE A 546 10.80 1.47 -41.06
CA PHE A 546 11.52 2.43 -40.23
C PHE A 546 12.97 2.57 -40.65
N GLU A 547 13.68 1.47 -40.92
CA GLU A 547 15.06 1.49 -41.43
C GLU A 547 15.15 2.27 -42.74
N LYS A 548 14.28 1.96 -43.71
CA LYS A 548 14.24 2.68 -44.98
C LYS A 548 13.96 4.18 -44.80
N ARG A 549 13.00 4.53 -43.93
CA ARG A 549 12.69 5.95 -43.63
C ARG A 549 13.93 6.65 -43.08
N ASP A 550 14.63 6.02 -42.14
CA ASP A 550 15.79 6.63 -41.48
C ASP A 550 16.98 6.75 -42.43
N GLU A 551 17.19 5.76 -43.32
CA GLU A 551 18.13 5.85 -44.44
C GLU A 551 17.78 7.03 -45.37
N ASP A 552 16.54 7.12 -45.84
CA ASP A 552 16.07 8.19 -46.74
C ASP A 552 16.25 9.57 -46.08
N ILE A 553 15.91 9.72 -44.79
CA ILE A 553 16.11 10.96 -44.02
C ILE A 553 17.60 11.32 -43.94
N ASN A 554 18.47 10.36 -43.58
CA ASN A 554 19.90 10.62 -43.48
C ASN A 554 20.50 11.02 -44.83
N ILE A 555 20.05 10.42 -45.92
CA ILE A 555 20.44 10.79 -47.29
C ILE A 555 19.97 12.21 -47.63
N TRP A 556 18.72 12.59 -47.32
CA TRP A 556 18.21 13.92 -47.64
C TRP A 556 18.96 15.04 -46.93
N PHE A 557 19.49 14.78 -45.74
CA PHE A 557 20.22 15.77 -44.96
C PHE A 557 21.74 15.60 -45.01
N SER A 558 22.30 14.60 -45.72
CA SER A 558 23.75 14.37 -45.79
C SER A 558 24.52 15.46 -46.53
N GLU A 559 23.85 16.26 -47.37
CA GLU A 559 24.45 17.38 -48.11
C GLU A 559 24.25 18.76 -47.42
N VAL A 560 23.58 18.79 -46.27
CA VAL A 560 23.34 20.05 -45.51
C VAL A 560 24.54 20.43 -44.64
N THR A 561 25.51 19.54 -44.50
CA THR A 561 26.83 19.73 -43.85
C THR A 561 27.94 19.45 -44.84
#